data_AF-A0A7X3R9L0-F1
#
_entry.id   AF-A0A7X3R9L0-F1
#
_cell.length_a   1.000
_cell.length_b   1.000
_cell.length_c   1.000
_cell.angle_alpha   90.00
_cell.angle_beta   90.00
_cell.angle_gamma   90.00
#
_symmetry.space_group_name_H-M   'P 1'
#
loop_
_entity.id
_entity.type
_entity.pdbx_description
1 polymer ?
#
loop_
_entity_poly.entity_id
_entity_poly.type
_entity_poly.pdbx_seq_one_letter_code
_entity_poly.pdbx_strand_id
1 'polypeptide(L)' 'MTQNELAGLLGVSSGHLSRLINGRRCPSPSMRRRLMDVLGCSEFDDLFVVVVCDE' A
#
# COMPACT_ATOMS: atom_id res chain seq x y z
N MET A 1 4.41 -12.98 -6.53
CA MET A 1 3.13 -12.24 -6.48
C MET A 1 3.18 -11.10 -7.49
N THR A 2 2.19 -11.05 -8.36
CA THR A 2 1.98 -9.99 -9.36
C THR A 2 1.13 -8.85 -8.77
N GLN A 3 1.12 -7.69 -9.44
CA GLN A 3 0.28 -6.55 -9.03
C GLN A 3 -1.22 -6.88 -9.07
N ASN A 4 -1.68 -7.69 -10.03
CA ASN A 4 -3.08 -8.08 -10.12
C ASN A 4 -3.49 -9.03 -9.00
N GLU A 5 -2.63 -9.98 -8.63
CA GLU A 5 -2.87 -10.86 -7.48
C GLU A 5 -2.94 -10.06 -6.18
N LEU A 6 -2.01 -9.12 -5.97
CA LEU A 6 -2.02 -8.24 -4.80
C LEU A 6 -3.29 -7.36 -4.76
N ALA A 7 -3.73 -6.85 -5.91
CA ALA A 7 -4.96 -6.06 -5.99
C ALA A 7 -6.19 -6.89 -5.60
N GLY A 8 -6.25 -8.15 -6.04
CA GLY A 8 -7.28 -9.11 -5.63
C GLY A 8 -7.28 -9.37 -4.13
N LEU A 9 -6.11 -9.61 -3.53
CA LEU A 9 -5.97 -9.83 -2.08
C LEU A 9 -6.38 -8.61 -1.25
N LEU A 10 -6.11 -7.40 -1.74
CA LEU A 10 -6.47 -6.15 -1.07
C LEU A 10 -7.95 -5.74 -1.29
N GLY A 11 -8.64 -6.39 -2.22
CA GLY A 11 -10.00 -6.05 -2.64
C GLY A 11 -10.09 -4.70 -3.35
N VAL A 12 -9.06 -4.35 -4.13
CA VAL A 12 -9.00 -3.10 -4.93
C VAL A 12 -8.77 -3.40 -6.40
N SER A 13 -9.04 -2.42 -7.27
CA SER A 13 -8.66 -2.54 -8.68
C SER A 13 -7.15 -2.43 -8.86
N SER A 14 -6.60 -3.09 -9.89
CA SER A 14 -5.19 -2.98 -10.25
C SER A 14 -4.76 -1.53 -10.51
N GLY A 15 -5.63 -0.71 -11.12
CA GLY A 15 -5.40 0.72 -11.31
C GLY A 15 -5.37 1.52 -10.00
N HIS A 16 -6.16 1.13 -8.99
CA HIS A 16 -6.05 1.74 -7.65
C HIS A 16 -4.70 1.41 -7.04
N LEU A 17 -4.31 0.13 -7.04
CA LEU A 17 -3.04 -0.33 -6.50
C LEU A 17 -1.85 0.32 -7.22
N SER A 18 -1.91 0.46 -8.54
CA SER A 18 -0.89 1.13 -9.33
C SER A 18 -0.69 2.60 -8.90
N ARG A 19 -1.77 3.32 -8.61
CA ARG A 19 -1.66 4.69 -8.08
C ARG A 19 -1.04 4.76 -6.68
N LEU A 20 -1.29 3.75 -5.84
CA LEU A 20 -0.66 3.66 -4.52
C LEU A 20 0.84 3.39 -4.64
N ILE A 21 1.24 2.39 -5.44
CA ILE A 21 2.64 1.98 -5.60
C ILE A 21 3.47 3.09 -6.26
N ASN A 22 2.91 3.80 -7.24
CA ASN A 22 3.59 4.90 -7.91
C ASN A 22 3.58 6.22 -7.09
N GLY A 23 3.13 6.20 -5.83
CA GLY A 23 3.10 7.39 -4.97
C GLY A 23 2.11 8.47 -5.43
N ARG A 24 1.29 8.22 -6.45
CA ARG A 24 0.25 9.15 -6.93
C ARG A 24 -0.88 9.32 -5.92
N ARG A 25 -1.02 8.40 -4.97
CA ARG A 25 -1.99 8.44 -3.88
C ARG A 25 -1.40 7.81 -2.63
N CYS A 26 -1.60 8.45 -1.48
CA CYS A 26 -1.23 7.86 -0.20
C CYS A 26 -2.28 6.82 0.24
N PRO A 27 -1.86 5.64 0.73
CA PRO A 27 -2.78 4.67 1.30
C PRO A 27 -3.41 5.22 2.59
N SER A 28 -4.71 4.98 2.77
CA SER A 28 -5.43 5.29 4.01
C SER A 28 -4.96 4.36 5.15
N PRO A 29 -5.20 4.70 6.43
CA PRO A 29 -4.79 3.86 7.56
C PRO A 29 -5.28 2.41 7.44
N SER A 30 -6.54 2.20 7.03
CA SER A 30 -7.10 0.86 6.81
C SER A 30 -6.44 0.12 5.65
N MET A 31 -6.04 0.83 4.59
CA MET A 31 -5.30 0.25 3.47
C MET A 31 -3.89 -0.17 3.90
N ARG A 32 -3.23 0.65 4.72
CA ARG A 32 -1.91 0.31 5.27
C ARG A 32 -1.96 -0.95 6.11
N ARG A 33 -2.97 -1.07 6.98
CA ARG A 33 -3.21 -2.29 7.78
C ARG A 33 -3.38 -3.52 6.90
N ARG A 34 -4.19 -3.43 5.83
CA ARG A 34 -4.39 -4.54 4.88
C ARG A 34 -3.11 -4.91 4.13
N LEU A 35 -2.35 -3.91 3.70
CA LEU A 35 -1.08 -4.12 3.02
C LEU A 35 -0.08 -4.86 3.93
N MET A 36 0.01 -4.46 5.21
CA MET A 36 0.87 -5.14 6.18
C MET A 36 0.44 -6.60 6.42
N ASP A 37 -0.87 -6.84 6.53
CA ASP A 37 -1.43 -8.19 6.73
C ASP A 37 -1.15 -9.11 5.53
N VAL A 38 -1.44 -8.65 4.31
CA VAL A 38 -1.23 -9.43 3.08
C VAL A 38 0.25 -9.68 2.77
N LEU A 39 1.11 -8.71 3.08
CA LEU A 39 2.56 -8.82 2.83
C LEU A 39 3.31 -9.49 3.98
N GLY A 40 2.65 -9.72 5.12
CA GLY A 40 3.28 -10.30 6.31
C GLY A 40 4.27 -9.35 7.01
N CYS A 41 4.17 -8.04 6.76
CA CYS A 41 5.04 -7.05 7.40
C CYS A 41 4.56 -6.76 8.82
N SER A 42 5.42 -7.01 9.81
CA SER A 42 5.12 -6.77 11.23
C SER A 42 5.28 -5.31 11.62
N GLU A 43 6.28 -4.64 11.01
CA GLU A 43 6.64 -3.26 11.31
C GLU A 43 6.19 -2.32 10.20
N PHE A 44 5.74 -1.13 10.59
CA PHE A 44 5.26 -0.12 9.64
C PHE A 44 6.38 0.39 8.75
N ASP A 45 7.56 0.62 9.34
CA ASP A 45 8.74 1.17 8.68
C ASP A 45 9.32 0.24 7.60
N ASP A 46 9.06 -1.07 7.71
CA ASP A 46 9.43 -2.08 6.72
C ASP A 46 8.72 -1.87 5.37
N LEU A 47 7.55 -1.24 5.39
CA LEU A 47 6.67 -1.10 4.23
C LEU A 47 6.36 0.35 3.84
N PHE A 48 6.43 1.28 4.79
CA PHE A 48 6.02 2.67 4.58
C PHE A 48 7.06 3.64 5.12
N VAL A 49 7.37 4.66 4.31
CA VAL A 49 8.20 5.80 4.73
C VAL A 49 7.30 7.00 5.01
N VAL A 50 7.50 7.65 6.14
CA VAL A 50 6.83 8.91 6.46
C VAL A 50 7.61 10.05 5.81
N VAL A 51 7.01 10.66 4.79
CA VAL A 51 7.57 11.85 4.14
C VAL A 51 6.88 13.07 4.74
N VAL A 52 7.65 13.91 5.42
CA VAL A 52 7.18 15.22 5.88
C VAL A 52 7.37 16.17 4.71
N CYS A 53 6.28 16.75 4.19
CA CYS A 53 6.41 17.89 3.29
C CYS A 53 6.64 19.12 4.15
N ASP A 54 7.89 19.60 4.21
CA ASP A 54 8.17 20.98 4.63
C ASP A 54 7.52 21.91 3.59
N GLU A 55 6.72 22.87 4.07
CA GLU A 55 6.12 23.95 3.26
C GLU A 55 7.14 25.00 2.85
#